data_AF-E9FQT3-F1
#
_entry.id   AF-E9FQT3-F1
#
_cell.length_a   1.000
_cell.length_b   1.000
_cell.length_c   1.000
_cell.angle_alpha   90.00
_cell.angle_beta   90.00
_cell.angle_gamma   90.00
#
_symmetry.space_group_name_H-M   'P 1'
#
loop_
_entity.id
_entity.type
_entity.pdbx_description
1 polymer ?
#
loop_
_entity_poly.entity_id
_entity_poly.type
_entity_poly.pdbx_seq_one_letter_code
_entity_poly.pdbx_strand_id
1 'polypeptide(L)'
;MKYFYLLFLFAASLQVSFGCTLDCSQVTCAQSFNPFDCPSNTLYSNTAALCGCCPGCVRLKGPNEECQSNTKLTFDVTNFYTVKGSIILNATDVPPVVASQECAPGLTCDNSRCSNSKYTCTTPDISNSKWSPECDIDGSHKAVQCKSNGADPRCFCYSKEGKRIFGSDWNTKEKRDKMKCQCARLVDNLKKNQEKDGYKNNDLTYHCSSNGNFEPLQCNRGMCYCANTQTGQPVSFVVNAQMWKTLPCYNATTMGFVYLKICDSRANALALIKKEMRYHGGNPITLAAPQCDPDGSFYAKQCDGNQCYCRSQQQEAPDKNKLLCSGDREKGGE
;
A
#
# COMPACT_ATOMS: atom_id res chain seq x y z
N MET A 1 -77.26 20.43 3.40
CA MET A 1 -75.99 21.15 3.16
C MET A 1 -74.86 20.42 3.88
N LYS A 2 -73.81 20.09 3.12
CA LYS A 2 -72.40 19.81 3.50
C LYS A 2 -72.09 18.77 4.59
N TYR A 3 -71.76 17.57 4.12
CA TYR A 3 -70.81 16.65 4.74
C TYR A 3 -69.42 17.30 4.78
N PHE A 4 -68.69 17.18 5.90
CA PHE A 4 -67.27 17.49 5.98
C PHE A 4 -66.56 16.28 6.60
N TYR A 5 -66.02 15.41 5.74
CA TYR A 5 -65.06 14.38 6.14
C TYR A 5 -63.68 15.03 6.19
N LEU A 6 -63.10 15.12 7.38
CA LEU A 6 -61.69 15.48 7.59
C LEU A 6 -60.82 14.27 7.21
N LEU A 7 -60.30 14.28 5.99
CA LEU A 7 -59.24 13.38 5.53
C LEU A 7 -57.91 13.81 6.17
N PHE A 8 -57.49 13.13 7.23
CA PHE A 8 -56.10 13.17 7.68
C PHE A 8 -55.25 12.30 6.75
N LEU A 9 -54.55 12.93 5.80
CA LEU A 9 -53.50 12.29 5.02
C LEU A 9 -52.29 12.04 5.92
N PHE A 10 -52.17 10.82 6.47
CA PHE A 10 -50.90 10.33 6.98
C PHE A 10 -49.99 10.03 5.80
N ALA A 11 -48.96 10.85 5.60
CA ALA A 11 -47.83 10.52 4.74
C ALA A 11 -47.05 9.39 5.42
N ALA A 12 -47.42 8.14 5.15
CA ALA A 12 -46.63 6.98 5.54
C ALA A 12 -45.39 6.91 4.65
N SER A 13 -44.24 7.33 5.18
CA SER A 13 -42.94 7.00 4.61
C SER A 13 -42.70 5.51 4.78
N LEU A 14 -43.08 4.72 3.76
CA LEU A 14 -42.73 3.30 3.68
C LEU A 14 -41.21 3.17 3.55
N GLN A 15 -40.52 2.96 4.68
CA GLN A 15 -39.16 2.45 4.67
C GLN A 15 -39.20 0.96 4.35
N VAL A 16 -39.12 0.62 3.06
CA VAL A 16 -39.06 -0.79 2.63
C VAL A 16 -37.63 -1.31 2.78
N SER A 17 -37.39 -2.14 3.79
CA SER A 17 -36.11 -2.81 4.03
C SER A 17 -35.98 -4.09 3.18
N PHE A 18 -35.82 -3.97 1.86
CA PHE A 18 -35.57 -5.14 0.98
C PHE A 18 -34.21 -5.76 1.24
N GLY A 19 -34.10 -7.06 1.56
CA GLY A 19 -32.90 -7.91 1.37
C GLY A 19 -32.18 -7.68 0.04
N CYS A 20 -30.86 -7.47 0.02
CA CYS A 20 -30.12 -7.15 -1.19
C CYS A 20 -29.54 -8.48 -1.67
N THR A 21 -30.31 -9.20 -2.48
CA THR A 21 -29.86 -10.38 -3.21
C THR A 21 -30.05 -10.07 -4.69
N LEU A 22 -29.18 -9.22 -5.22
CA LEU A 22 -29.25 -8.77 -6.60
C LEU A 22 -28.17 -9.50 -7.41
N ASP A 23 -28.57 -10.09 -8.54
CA ASP A 23 -27.63 -10.64 -9.51
C ASP A 23 -27.14 -9.52 -10.43
N CYS A 24 -25.86 -9.17 -10.32
CA CYS A 24 -25.24 -8.11 -11.12
C CYS A 24 -25.20 -8.42 -12.62
N SER A 25 -25.43 -9.67 -13.04
CA SER A 25 -25.55 -10.03 -14.46
C SER A 25 -26.77 -9.38 -15.15
N GLN A 26 -27.77 -9.00 -14.38
CA GLN A 26 -29.02 -8.39 -14.84
C GLN A 26 -29.02 -6.86 -14.70
N VAL A 27 -27.89 -6.27 -14.30
CA VAL A 27 -27.75 -4.85 -13.99
C VAL A 27 -26.88 -4.17 -15.04
N THR A 28 -27.44 -3.20 -15.74
CA THR A 28 -26.69 -2.33 -16.65
C THR A 28 -26.57 -0.96 -16.04
N CYS A 29 -25.35 -0.59 -15.62
CA CYS A 29 -25.06 0.76 -15.16
C CYS A 29 -24.97 1.70 -16.36
N ALA A 30 -25.78 2.77 -16.37
CA ALA A 30 -25.65 3.81 -17.40
C ALA A 30 -24.29 4.54 -17.28
N GLN A 31 -23.77 5.02 -18.41
CA GLN A 31 -22.36 5.36 -18.59
C GLN A 31 -21.83 6.53 -17.74
N SER A 32 -20.54 6.37 -17.42
CA SER A 32 -19.52 7.32 -16.98
C SER A 32 -19.82 8.12 -15.72
N PHE A 33 -19.76 7.42 -14.58
CA PHE A 33 -19.48 8.08 -13.31
C PHE A 33 -17.95 8.17 -13.13
N ASN A 34 -17.39 9.39 -13.12
CA ASN A 34 -15.96 9.65 -12.98
C ASN A 34 -15.61 9.88 -11.50
N PRO A 35 -14.44 9.43 -11.00
CA PRO A 35 -13.93 9.79 -9.68
C PRO A 35 -13.96 11.29 -9.33
N PHE A 36 -13.93 12.18 -10.33
CA PHE A 36 -13.99 13.63 -10.13
C PHE A 36 -15.42 14.19 -9.95
N ASP A 37 -16.45 13.39 -10.17
CA ASP A 37 -17.85 13.81 -10.04
C ASP A 37 -18.37 13.74 -8.59
N CYS A 38 -17.55 13.23 -7.66
CA CYS A 38 -17.93 13.11 -6.26
C CYS A 38 -17.87 14.46 -5.53
N PRO A 39 -18.95 14.88 -4.82
CA PRO A 39 -18.95 16.08 -4.01
C PRO A 39 -17.93 15.97 -2.87
N SER A 40 -17.46 17.12 -2.40
CA SER A 40 -16.55 17.22 -1.25
C SER A 40 -17.06 16.38 -0.07
N ASN A 41 -16.16 15.61 0.55
CA ASN A 41 -16.42 14.66 1.64
C ASN A 41 -17.08 13.33 1.22
N THR A 42 -17.03 12.97 -0.07
CA THR A 42 -17.42 11.63 -0.55
C THR A 42 -16.31 11.00 -1.39
N LEU A 43 -16.28 9.67 -1.46
CA LEU A 43 -15.27 8.88 -2.16
C LEU A 43 -15.91 8.11 -3.31
N TYR A 44 -15.23 8.01 -4.44
CA TYR A 44 -15.70 7.15 -5.52
C TYR A 44 -15.52 5.66 -5.16
N SER A 45 -16.56 4.86 -5.31
CA SER A 45 -16.49 3.40 -5.27
C SER A 45 -17.17 2.80 -6.50
N ASN A 46 -16.51 1.82 -7.11
CA ASN A 46 -17.02 1.08 -8.27
C ASN A 46 -18.17 0.11 -7.91
N THR A 47 -18.46 -0.06 -6.62
CA THR A 47 -19.48 -0.97 -6.07
C THR A 47 -20.42 -0.24 -5.12
N ALA A 48 -20.49 1.10 -5.21
CA ALA A 48 -21.24 1.91 -4.26
C ALA A 48 -22.76 1.72 -4.34
N ALA A 49 -23.30 1.39 -5.53
CA ALA A 49 -24.72 1.42 -5.84
C ALA A 49 -25.29 0.03 -6.18
N LEU A 50 -26.63 -0.12 -6.11
CA LEU A 50 -27.36 -1.32 -6.50
C LEU A 50 -26.78 -2.62 -5.93
N CYS A 51 -26.71 -2.69 -4.59
CA CYS A 51 -26.19 -3.85 -3.86
C CYS A 51 -24.77 -4.29 -4.29
N GLY A 52 -23.92 -3.38 -4.79
CA GLY A 52 -22.55 -3.69 -5.23
C GLY A 52 -22.35 -3.75 -6.74
N CYS A 53 -23.40 -3.61 -7.54
CA CYS A 53 -23.33 -3.82 -8.98
C CYS A 53 -22.94 -2.58 -9.80
N CYS A 54 -23.01 -1.37 -9.23
CA CYS A 54 -22.74 -0.13 -9.96
C CYS A 54 -21.83 0.85 -9.21
N PRO A 55 -21.08 1.71 -9.94
CA PRO A 55 -20.27 2.78 -9.36
C PRO A 55 -21.12 3.91 -8.76
N GLY A 56 -20.56 4.63 -7.78
CA GLY A 56 -21.19 5.79 -7.14
C GLY A 56 -20.25 6.43 -6.10
N CYS A 57 -20.73 7.43 -5.38
CA CYS A 57 -19.98 8.04 -4.28
C CYS A 57 -20.38 7.41 -2.95
N VAL A 58 -19.44 7.28 -2.04
CA VAL A 58 -19.67 6.80 -0.67
C VAL A 58 -19.26 7.86 0.32
N ARG A 59 -20.10 8.09 1.32
CA ARG A 59 -19.74 8.89 2.49
C ARG A 59 -19.45 7.93 3.63
N LEU A 60 -18.19 7.91 4.08
CA LEU A 60 -17.78 7.10 5.22
C LEU A 60 -18.16 7.80 6.54
N LYS A 61 -18.61 7.02 7.52
CA LYS A 61 -18.95 7.53 8.85
C LYS A 61 -17.71 7.64 9.74
N GLY A 62 -17.46 8.83 10.29
CA GLY A 62 -16.34 9.09 11.20
C GLY A 62 -16.53 8.49 12.60
N PRO A 63 -15.53 8.65 13.50
CA PRO A 63 -15.62 8.20 14.88
C PRO A 63 -16.85 8.79 15.59
N ASN A 64 -17.51 7.99 16.42
CA ASN A 64 -18.75 8.33 17.14
C ASN A 64 -19.98 8.64 16.27
N GLU A 65 -19.91 8.57 14.94
CA GLU A 65 -21.10 8.64 14.10
C GLU A 65 -21.97 7.40 14.29
N GLU A 66 -23.28 7.58 14.21
CA GLU A 66 -24.24 6.50 14.41
C GLU A 66 -24.18 5.48 13.28
N CYS A 67 -24.04 4.21 13.63
CA CYS A 67 -23.99 3.08 12.72
C CYS A 67 -25.04 2.03 13.13
N GLN A 68 -25.40 1.15 12.22
CA GLN A 68 -26.30 0.04 12.48
C GLN A 68 -25.58 -1.23 12.03
N SER A 69 -25.42 -2.20 12.94
CA SER A 69 -24.64 -3.42 12.73
C SER A 69 -25.22 -4.32 11.62
N ASN A 70 -26.46 -4.09 11.19
CA ASN A 70 -27.25 -5.00 10.37
C ASN A 70 -27.96 -4.34 9.16
N THR A 71 -27.57 -3.15 8.70
CA THR A 71 -28.19 -2.53 7.52
C THR A 71 -27.24 -2.39 6.35
N LYS A 72 -27.51 -3.24 5.36
CA LYS A 72 -27.72 -2.92 3.95
C LYS A 72 -27.61 -1.43 3.58
N LEU A 73 -26.80 -1.19 2.55
CA LEU A 73 -26.69 0.07 1.79
C LEU A 73 -28.03 0.80 1.69
N THR A 74 -28.19 1.86 2.49
CA THR A 74 -29.26 2.84 2.31
C THR A 74 -28.85 3.76 1.17
N PHE A 75 -29.53 3.64 0.05
CA PHE A 75 -29.40 4.54 -1.08
C PHE A 75 -30.38 5.69 -0.91
N ASP A 76 -29.90 6.93 -0.99
CA ASP A 76 -30.77 8.09 -1.11
C ASP A 76 -31.10 8.28 -2.60
N VAL A 77 -32.14 7.59 -3.08
CA VAL A 77 -32.55 7.66 -4.50
C VAL A 77 -34.03 8.01 -4.57
N THR A 78 -34.31 9.25 -4.94
CA THR A 78 -35.68 9.76 -5.08
C THR A 78 -36.35 9.34 -6.39
N ASN A 79 -35.65 8.73 -7.35
CA ASN A 79 -36.22 8.38 -8.67
C ASN A 79 -35.73 7.03 -9.21
N PHE A 80 -36.55 5.97 -9.08
CA PHE A 80 -36.39 4.72 -9.83
C PHE A 80 -37.53 4.59 -10.85
N TYR A 81 -37.22 4.21 -12.10
CA TYR A 81 -38.22 3.74 -13.06
C TYR A 81 -37.82 2.37 -13.59
N THR A 82 -38.69 1.38 -13.43
CA THR A 82 -38.53 0.03 -13.98
C THR A 82 -38.93 0.01 -15.45
N VAL A 83 -38.06 -0.51 -16.33
CA VAL A 83 -38.43 -0.88 -17.70
C VAL A 83 -38.20 -2.38 -17.88
N LYS A 84 -39.29 -3.14 -18.06
CA LYS A 84 -39.33 -4.57 -18.45
C LYS A 84 -38.09 -5.40 -18.08
N GLY A 85 -37.97 -5.75 -16.80
CA GLY A 85 -37.01 -6.77 -16.34
C GLY A 85 -35.56 -6.30 -16.16
N SER A 86 -35.23 -5.05 -16.50
CA SER A 86 -33.92 -4.45 -16.20
C SER A 86 -34.09 -3.19 -15.36
N ILE A 87 -33.31 -3.06 -14.29
CA ILE A 87 -33.23 -1.81 -13.52
C ILE A 87 -32.29 -0.87 -14.27
N ILE A 88 -32.84 0.19 -14.87
CA ILE A 88 -32.07 1.21 -15.57
C ILE A 88 -32.01 2.45 -14.69
N LEU A 89 -30.82 2.84 -14.25
CA LEU A 89 -30.57 4.16 -13.67
C LEU A 89 -30.42 5.15 -14.83
N ASN A 90 -31.49 5.83 -15.23
CA ASN A 90 -31.36 6.91 -16.22
C ASN A 90 -30.97 8.19 -15.48
N ALA A 91 -29.67 8.46 -15.40
CA ALA A 91 -29.10 9.62 -14.70
C ALA A 91 -28.59 10.64 -15.73
N THR A 92 -29.48 11.39 -16.35
CA THR A 92 -29.08 12.62 -17.07
C THR A 92 -29.11 13.85 -16.17
N ASP A 93 -29.80 13.80 -15.02
CA ASP A 93 -29.91 14.93 -14.06
C ASP A 93 -29.87 14.50 -12.58
N VAL A 94 -29.38 13.29 -12.26
CA VAL A 94 -29.38 12.76 -10.89
C VAL A 94 -28.04 13.07 -10.21
N PRO A 95 -28.02 13.71 -9.02
CA PRO A 95 -26.78 13.89 -8.27
C PRO A 95 -26.11 12.55 -7.99
N PRO A 96 -24.79 12.52 -7.82
CA PRO A 96 -24.06 11.27 -7.61
C PRO A 96 -24.67 10.51 -6.44
N VAL A 97 -25.03 9.24 -6.66
CA VAL A 97 -25.62 8.38 -5.62
C VAL A 97 -24.62 8.32 -4.47
N VAL A 98 -24.95 8.96 -3.35
CA VAL A 98 -24.16 8.90 -2.11
C VAL A 98 -24.70 7.72 -1.29
N ALA A 99 -24.04 6.57 -1.40
CA ALA A 99 -24.32 5.47 -0.49
C ALA A 99 -23.67 5.77 0.87
N SER A 100 -24.46 5.67 1.94
CA SER A 100 -23.95 5.69 3.31
C SER A 100 -23.55 4.26 3.67
N GLN A 101 -22.27 3.94 3.51
CA GLN A 101 -21.73 2.65 3.91
C GLN A 101 -20.82 2.82 5.11
N GLU A 102 -21.17 2.07 6.17
CA GLU A 102 -20.35 1.63 7.29
C GLU A 102 -19.45 2.69 7.96
N CYS A 103 -18.90 2.31 9.08
CA CYS A 103 -17.85 3.13 9.68
C CYS A 103 -16.67 3.19 8.71
N ALA A 104 -15.96 4.33 8.67
CA ALA A 104 -14.75 4.44 7.87
C ALA A 104 -13.84 3.24 8.16
N PRO A 105 -13.23 2.59 7.16
CA PRO A 105 -12.46 1.39 7.44
C PRO A 105 -11.31 1.73 8.39
N GLY A 106 -11.10 0.88 9.40
CA GLY A 106 -10.43 1.30 10.64
C GLY A 106 -11.37 1.36 11.85
N LEU A 107 -12.68 1.43 11.63
CA LEU A 107 -13.70 1.53 12.68
C LEU A 107 -14.66 0.34 12.62
N THR A 108 -15.06 -0.16 13.78
CA THR A 108 -16.14 -1.15 13.94
C THR A 108 -17.39 -0.46 14.45
N CYS A 109 -18.56 -0.92 13.99
CA CYS A 109 -19.81 -0.50 14.58
C CYS A 109 -19.99 -1.20 15.94
N ASP A 110 -19.74 -0.48 17.02
CA ASP A 110 -19.91 -0.96 18.40
C ASP A 110 -20.96 -0.10 19.10
N ASN A 111 -21.96 -0.73 19.73
CA ASN A 111 -23.08 -0.02 20.37
C ASN A 111 -23.73 1.07 19.49
N SER A 112 -23.96 0.75 18.21
CA SER A 112 -24.55 1.67 17.23
C SER A 112 -23.74 2.96 16.99
N ARG A 113 -22.45 2.97 17.33
CA ARG A 113 -21.51 4.04 16.98
C ARG A 113 -20.23 3.49 16.39
N CYS A 114 -19.62 4.27 15.51
CA CYS A 114 -18.32 3.92 14.97
C CYS A 114 -17.24 4.07 16.03
N SER A 115 -16.78 2.94 16.56
CA SER A 115 -15.68 2.86 17.53
C SER A 115 -14.42 2.34 16.85
N ASN A 116 -13.27 2.51 17.49
CA ASN A 116 -12.03 1.96 16.97
C ASN A 116 -12.13 0.44 16.87
N SER A 117 -12.02 -0.07 15.64
CA SER A 117 -11.68 -1.47 15.48
C SER A 117 -10.26 -1.69 15.98
N LYS A 118 -9.91 -2.95 16.21
CA LYS A 118 -8.59 -3.46 16.57
C LYS A 118 -7.56 -3.26 15.42
N TYR A 119 -7.52 -2.09 14.79
CA TYR A 119 -6.52 -1.69 13.80
C TYR A 119 -5.38 -0.93 14.47
N THR A 120 -4.19 -1.12 13.92
CA THR A 120 -2.89 -0.74 14.50
C THR A 120 -2.47 0.71 14.23
N CYS A 121 -3.14 1.43 13.32
CA CYS A 121 -2.77 2.80 12.96
C CYS A 121 -3.25 3.86 13.97
N THR A 122 -4.15 3.49 14.89
CA THR A 122 -4.67 4.34 15.96
C THR A 122 -4.25 3.83 17.33
N THR A 123 -2.97 4.00 17.66
CA THR A 123 -2.60 4.28 19.05
C THR A 123 -1.74 5.55 19.05
N PRO A 124 -2.32 6.70 19.41
CA PRO A 124 -1.48 7.80 19.88
C PRO A 124 -0.75 7.25 21.11
N ASP A 125 0.57 7.21 21.06
CA ASP A 125 1.34 7.10 22.28
C ASP A 125 1.02 8.35 23.11
N ILE A 126 0.20 8.17 24.14
CA ILE A 126 -0.25 9.23 25.06
C ILE A 126 0.97 9.83 25.81
N SER A 127 2.15 9.22 25.72
CA SER A 127 3.40 9.78 26.25
C SER A 127 4.15 10.72 25.29
N ASN A 128 3.80 10.77 23.99
CA ASN A 128 4.47 11.60 23.00
C ASN A 128 3.48 12.33 22.07
N SER A 129 2.89 13.40 22.57
CA SER A 129 1.95 14.31 21.89
C SER A 129 2.48 15.07 20.67
N LYS A 130 3.52 14.59 19.96
CA LYS A 130 4.21 15.34 18.90
C LYS A 130 4.07 14.77 17.48
N TRP A 131 3.64 13.52 17.28
CA TRP A 131 3.48 12.96 15.94
C TRP A 131 2.37 11.91 15.85
N SER A 132 1.46 12.07 14.89
CA SER A 132 0.39 11.12 14.58
C SER A 132 0.66 10.47 13.21
N PRO A 133 0.59 9.13 13.09
CA PRO A 133 0.73 8.47 11.80
C PRO A 133 -0.44 8.84 10.86
N GLU A 134 -0.16 8.88 9.57
CA GLU A 134 -1.20 9.00 8.54
C GLU A 134 -1.72 7.60 8.18
N CYS A 135 -3.03 7.43 8.14
CA CYS A 135 -3.66 6.15 7.80
C CYS A 135 -4.28 6.18 6.39
N ASP A 136 -4.25 5.04 5.71
CA ASP A 136 -5.03 4.78 4.52
C ASP A 136 -6.51 4.56 4.90
N ILE A 137 -7.39 4.65 3.90
CA ILE A 137 -8.84 4.47 4.10
C ILE A 137 -9.15 3.09 4.67
N ASP A 138 -8.33 2.06 4.38
CA ASP A 138 -8.47 0.69 4.89
C ASP A 138 -8.09 0.53 6.38
N GLY A 139 -7.72 1.61 7.07
CA GLY A 139 -7.23 1.61 8.45
C GLY A 139 -5.77 1.18 8.60
N SER A 140 -5.08 0.84 7.51
CA SER A 140 -3.65 0.53 7.53
C SER A 140 -2.79 1.80 7.52
N HIS A 141 -1.51 1.68 7.82
CA HIS A 141 -0.60 2.83 7.72
C HIS A 141 -0.38 3.21 6.26
N LYS A 142 -0.46 4.52 5.96
CA LYS A 142 -0.01 5.04 4.65
C LYS A 142 1.43 4.60 4.40
N ALA A 143 1.70 4.27 3.15
CA ALA A 143 3.00 3.82 2.69
C ALA A 143 4.13 4.83 3.00
N VAL A 144 3.81 6.13 2.99
CA VAL A 144 4.74 7.22 3.28
C VAL A 144 4.32 7.89 4.57
N GLN A 145 5.27 8.04 5.50
CA GLN A 145 5.08 8.72 6.78
C GLN A 145 6.13 9.81 6.92
N CYS A 146 5.69 11.05 7.05
CA CYS A 146 6.60 12.19 7.19
C CYS A 146 6.67 12.63 8.66
N LYS A 147 7.89 12.72 9.18
CA LYS A 147 8.20 13.19 10.53
C LYS A 147 8.96 14.51 10.41
N SER A 148 8.54 15.52 11.18
CA SER A 148 9.25 16.79 11.30
C SER A 148 9.59 17.04 12.75
N ASN A 149 10.88 17.02 13.08
CA ASN A 149 11.40 17.48 14.37
C ASN A 149 11.95 18.92 14.29
N GLY A 150 11.63 19.66 13.22
CA GLY A 150 12.08 21.04 12.99
C GLY A 150 13.45 21.17 12.32
N ALA A 151 14.43 20.32 12.66
CA ALA A 151 15.80 20.44 12.14
C ALA A 151 16.09 19.58 10.88
N ASP A 152 15.40 18.44 10.70
CA ASP A 152 15.67 17.54 9.57
C ASP A 152 14.39 16.80 9.13
N PRO A 153 13.48 17.46 8.38
CA PRO A 153 12.19 16.89 8.06
C PRO A 153 12.37 15.78 7.01
N ARG A 154 11.95 14.56 7.34
CA ARG A 154 12.12 13.35 6.53
C ARG A 154 10.80 12.63 6.32
N CYS A 155 10.66 12.00 5.18
CA CYS A 155 9.64 11.01 4.92
C CYS A 155 10.26 9.61 4.86
N PHE A 156 9.54 8.62 5.34
CA PHE A 156 9.99 7.23 5.44
C PHE A 156 8.92 6.28 4.93
N CYS A 157 9.34 5.11 4.46
CA CYS A 157 8.42 4.05 4.05
C CYS A 157 7.95 3.21 5.23
N TYR A 158 6.66 2.85 5.24
CA TYR A 158 6.03 2.02 6.26
C TYR A 158 5.28 0.82 5.65
N SER A 159 5.27 -0.30 6.36
CA SER A 159 4.41 -1.45 6.05
C SER A 159 2.95 -1.14 6.42
N LYS A 160 1.98 -1.95 5.94
CA LYS A 160 0.56 -1.81 6.33
C LYS A 160 0.37 -1.88 7.85
N GLU A 161 1.21 -2.67 8.52
CA GLU A 161 1.14 -2.90 9.97
C GLU A 161 1.78 -1.78 10.81
N GLY A 162 2.44 -0.80 10.20
CA GLY A 162 3.08 0.31 10.93
C GLY A 162 4.57 0.13 11.20
N LYS A 163 5.20 -0.89 10.62
CA LYS A 163 6.65 -1.08 10.73
C LYS A 163 7.39 -0.15 9.76
N ARG A 164 8.38 0.60 10.24
CA ARG A 164 9.32 1.34 9.37
C ARG A 164 10.12 0.35 8.52
N ILE A 165 10.05 0.51 7.20
CA ILE A 165 10.76 -0.31 6.21
C ILE A 165 11.76 0.54 5.43
N PHE A 166 12.48 -0.09 4.49
CA PHE A 166 13.47 0.60 3.67
C PHE A 166 12.83 1.73 2.85
N GLY A 167 13.56 2.84 2.69
CA GLY A 167 13.14 3.96 1.87
C GLY A 167 12.94 5.23 2.70
N SER A 168 13.62 6.29 2.30
CA SER A 168 13.50 7.62 2.90
C SER A 168 13.80 8.71 1.90
N ASP A 169 13.17 9.87 2.07
CA ASP A 169 13.48 11.07 1.29
C ASP A 169 13.31 12.32 2.14
N TRP A 170 13.75 13.45 1.62
CA TRP A 170 13.53 14.76 2.23
C TRP A 170 12.04 15.10 2.19
N ASN A 171 11.54 15.71 3.27
CA ASN A 171 10.16 16.19 3.32
C ASN A 171 10.02 17.56 2.64
N THR A 172 10.38 17.64 1.36
CA THR A 172 10.02 18.77 0.49
C THR A 172 8.78 18.38 -0.32
N LYS A 173 8.00 19.38 -0.76
CA LYS A 173 6.79 19.14 -1.57
C LYS A 173 7.09 18.23 -2.77
N GLU A 174 8.13 18.56 -3.53
CA GLU A 174 8.52 17.82 -4.72
C GLU A 174 8.88 16.35 -4.42
N LYS A 175 9.66 16.11 -3.36
CA LYS A 175 10.13 14.75 -3.01
C LYS A 175 8.99 13.90 -2.44
N ARG A 176 8.19 14.47 -1.54
CA ARG A 176 7.02 13.82 -0.96
C ARG A 176 6.02 13.39 -2.03
N ASP A 177 5.73 14.25 -3.01
CA ASP A 177 4.73 13.94 -4.03
C ASP A 177 5.17 12.78 -4.95
N LYS A 178 6.50 12.62 -5.14
CA LYS A 178 7.12 11.55 -5.93
C LYS A 178 7.35 10.25 -5.14
N MET A 179 7.49 10.32 -3.81
CA MET A 179 7.71 9.15 -2.95
C MET A 179 6.41 8.33 -2.80
N LYS A 180 6.43 7.05 -3.18
CA LYS A 180 5.28 6.13 -3.09
C LYS A 180 5.56 4.87 -2.28
N CYS A 181 6.82 4.52 -2.05
CA CYS A 181 7.23 3.36 -1.24
C CYS A 181 6.75 1.98 -1.74
N GLN A 182 6.27 1.90 -2.99
CA GLN A 182 5.63 0.69 -3.51
C GLN A 182 6.62 -0.47 -3.66
N CYS A 183 7.84 -0.20 -4.13
CA CYS A 183 8.89 -1.23 -4.22
C CYS A 183 9.29 -1.72 -2.83
N ALA A 184 9.50 -0.80 -1.88
CA ALA A 184 9.85 -1.16 -0.52
C ALA A 184 8.79 -2.05 0.15
N ARG A 185 7.50 -1.73 0.00
CA ARG A 185 6.39 -2.56 0.51
C ARG A 185 6.34 -3.92 -0.18
N LEU A 186 6.52 -3.97 -1.50
CA LEU A 186 6.58 -5.23 -2.25
C LEU A 186 7.68 -6.14 -1.70
N VAL A 187 8.91 -5.61 -1.57
CA VAL A 187 10.05 -6.38 -1.08
C VAL A 187 9.87 -6.82 0.37
N ASP A 188 9.33 -5.97 1.26
CA ASP A 188 9.04 -6.34 2.65
C ASP A 188 7.99 -7.46 2.74
N ASN A 189 6.91 -7.37 1.96
CA ASN A 189 5.87 -8.41 1.90
C ASN A 189 6.43 -9.74 1.38
N LEU A 190 7.24 -9.69 0.33
CA LEU A 190 7.86 -10.89 -0.24
C LEU A 190 8.83 -11.56 0.75
N LYS A 191 9.64 -10.78 1.48
CA LYS A 191 10.51 -11.30 2.54
C LYS A 191 9.72 -11.94 3.68
N LYS A 192 8.63 -11.29 4.14
CA LYS A 192 7.74 -11.84 5.16
C LYS A 192 7.12 -13.18 4.73
N ASN A 193 6.70 -13.29 3.47
CA ASN A 193 6.10 -14.53 2.96
C ASN A 193 7.16 -15.66 2.88
N GLN A 194 8.37 -15.36 2.40
CA GLN A 194 9.48 -16.32 2.41
C GLN A 194 9.80 -16.87 3.80
N GLU A 195 9.81 -16.01 4.82
CA GLU A 195 10.04 -16.40 6.21
C GLU A 195 8.95 -17.35 6.72
N LYS A 196 7.68 -17.09 6.37
CA LYS A 196 6.54 -17.93 6.72
C LYS A 196 6.57 -19.29 6.02
N ASP A 197 6.91 -19.30 4.74
CA ASP A 197 6.91 -20.50 3.91
C ASP A 197 8.15 -21.40 4.16
N GLY A 198 9.08 -20.97 5.02
CA GLY A 198 10.34 -21.67 5.30
C GLY A 198 11.29 -21.73 4.08
N TYR A 199 10.96 -21.02 3.00
CA TYR A 199 11.69 -21.07 1.73
C TYR A 199 12.45 -19.76 1.50
N LYS A 200 13.77 -19.82 1.59
CA LYS A 200 14.65 -18.71 1.20
C LYS A 200 14.78 -18.65 -0.32
N ASN A 201 13.90 -17.88 -0.95
CA ASN A 201 13.96 -17.62 -2.38
C ASN A 201 15.10 -16.62 -2.67
N ASN A 202 16.25 -17.12 -3.11
CA ASN A 202 17.41 -16.31 -3.46
C ASN A 202 17.23 -15.50 -4.77
N ASP A 203 16.15 -15.73 -5.52
CA ASP A 203 15.87 -15.08 -6.81
C ASP A 203 15.10 -13.75 -6.71
N LEU A 204 14.98 -13.21 -5.50
CA LEU A 204 14.24 -11.99 -5.24
C LEU A 204 15.14 -10.77 -5.47
N THR A 205 15.22 -10.32 -6.71
CA THR A 205 16.18 -9.30 -7.18
C THR A 205 15.56 -7.95 -7.52
N TYR A 206 14.38 -7.63 -6.98
CA TYR A 206 13.78 -6.30 -7.16
C TYR A 206 14.69 -5.23 -6.56
N HIS A 207 14.97 -4.18 -7.34
CA HIS A 207 15.74 -3.03 -6.88
C HIS A 207 14.87 -1.82 -6.65
N CYS A 208 14.94 -1.26 -5.45
CA CYS A 208 14.24 -0.05 -5.10
C CYS A 208 15.19 1.14 -5.15
N SER A 209 14.71 2.32 -5.52
CA SER A 209 15.45 3.55 -5.27
C SER A 209 15.47 3.88 -3.77
N SER A 210 16.37 4.76 -3.34
CA SER A 210 16.55 5.14 -1.93
C SER A 210 15.31 5.72 -1.25
N ASN A 211 14.34 6.23 -2.01
CA ASN A 211 13.03 6.67 -1.51
C ASN A 211 11.96 5.57 -1.48
N GLY A 212 12.33 4.32 -1.75
CA GLY A 212 11.45 3.14 -1.71
C GLY A 212 10.57 2.93 -2.95
N ASN A 213 10.76 3.72 -4.01
CA ASN A 213 10.14 3.49 -5.32
C ASN A 213 10.89 2.42 -6.12
N PHE A 214 10.37 2.04 -7.28
CA PHE A 214 11.06 1.10 -8.17
C PHE A 214 12.19 1.81 -8.92
N GLU A 215 13.34 1.16 -9.07
CA GLU A 215 14.30 1.58 -10.10
C GLU A 215 13.72 1.38 -11.51
N PRO A 216 14.12 2.19 -12.51
CA PRO A 216 13.58 2.09 -13.86
C PRO A 216 13.80 0.75 -14.54
N LEU A 217 14.84 0.01 -14.17
CA LEU A 217 15.14 -1.32 -14.70
C LEU A 217 14.97 -2.35 -13.58
N GLN A 218 14.03 -3.26 -13.77
CA GLN A 218 13.75 -4.34 -12.82
C GLN A 218 14.13 -5.66 -13.45
N CYS A 219 14.87 -6.48 -12.71
CA CYS A 219 15.04 -7.88 -13.01
C CYS A 219 14.50 -8.71 -11.85
N ASN A 220 13.73 -9.74 -12.17
CA ASN A 220 13.22 -10.69 -11.20
C ASN A 220 13.15 -12.07 -11.85
N ARG A 221 13.65 -13.11 -11.16
CA ARG A 221 13.56 -14.51 -11.63
C ARG A 221 14.05 -14.71 -13.08
N GLY A 222 15.19 -14.10 -13.41
CA GLY A 222 15.79 -14.25 -14.73
C GLY A 222 15.09 -13.49 -15.87
N MET A 223 14.11 -12.64 -15.55
CA MET A 223 13.41 -11.78 -16.51
C MET A 223 13.61 -10.32 -16.15
N CYS A 224 13.87 -9.46 -17.13
CA CYS A 224 14.09 -8.03 -16.93
C CYS A 224 13.15 -7.18 -17.78
N TYR A 225 12.79 -6.01 -17.27
CA TYR A 225 11.91 -5.05 -17.96
C TYR A 225 12.14 -3.63 -17.44
N CYS A 226 11.73 -2.63 -18.22
CA CYS A 226 11.63 -1.27 -17.73
C CYS A 226 10.34 -1.12 -16.93
N ALA A 227 10.46 -0.62 -15.70
CA ALA A 227 9.34 -0.40 -14.81
C ALA A 227 8.96 1.07 -14.72
N ASN A 228 7.66 1.33 -14.61
CA ASN A 228 7.19 2.61 -14.09
C ASN A 228 7.70 2.75 -12.64
N THR A 229 8.45 3.82 -12.36
CA THR A 229 9.12 3.99 -11.06
C THR A 229 8.13 4.09 -9.89
N GLN A 230 6.90 4.55 -10.12
CA GLN A 230 5.89 4.72 -9.08
C GLN A 230 5.03 3.47 -8.86
N THR A 231 4.72 2.72 -9.92
CA THR A 231 3.79 1.58 -9.84
C THR A 231 4.47 0.21 -9.96
N GLY A 232 5.68 0.15 -10.51
CA GLY A 232 6.40 -1.09 -10.80
C GLY A 232 5.91 -1.82 -12.05
N GLN A 233 4.88 -1.30 -12.74
CA GLN A 233 4.32 -1.92 -13.93
C GLN A 233 5.32 -1.88 -15.10
N PRO A 234 5.42 -2.95 -15.91
CA PRO A 234 6.25 -2.95 -17.11
C PRO A 234 5.81 -1.88 -18.11
N VAL A 235 6.76 -1.06 -18.56
CA VAL A 235 6.59 -0.06 -19.63
C VAL A 235 7.41 -0.39 -20.87
N SER A 236 8.00 -1.59 -20.91
CA SER A 236 8.71 -2.16 -22.06
C SER A 236 8.33 -3.61 -22.27
N PHE A 237 8.87 -4.20 -23.33
CA PHE A 237 8.95 -5.65 -23.46
C PHE A 237 9.79 -6.25 -22.33
N VAL A 238 9.47 -7.49 -21.96
CA VAL A 238 10.22 -8.28 -20.97
C VAL A 238 11.26 -9.10 -21.72
N VAL A 239 12.50 -9.08 -21.25
CA VAL A 239 13.62 -9.83 -21.82
C VAL A 239 14.18 -10.84 -20.84
N ASN A 240 14.92 -11.83 -21.34
CA ASN A 240 15.76 -12.66 -20.48
C ASN A 240 16.85 -11.79 -19.80
N ALA A 241 17.26 -12.17 -18.59
CA ALA A 241 18.27 -11.45 -17.81
C ALA A 241 19.61 -11.27 -18.53
N GLN A 242 19.96 -12.11 -19.50
CA GLN A 242 21.17 -11.92 -20.31
C GLN A 242 21.05 -10.72 -21.28
N MET A 243 19.83 -10.33 -21.63
CA MET A 243 19.52 -9.27 -22.60
C MET A 243 19.12 -7.95 -21.94
N TRP A 244 19.22 -7.82 -20.62
CA TRP A 244 18.76 -6.63 -19.88
C TRP A 244 19.31 -5.28 -20.40
N LYS A 245 20.52 -5.28 -20.98
CA LYS A 245 21.16 -4.08 -21.56
C LYS A 245 20.49 -3.60 -22.86
N THR A 246 19.61 -4.39 -23.48
CA THR A 246 18.87 -3.99 -24.69
C THR A 246 17.61 -3.19 -24.36
N LEU A 247 17.25 -3.12 -23.08
CA LEU A 247 16.08 -2.37 -22.63
C LEU A 247 16.29 -0.86 -22.75
N PRO A 248 15.27 -0.08 -23.12
CA PRO A 248 15.40 1.37 -23.36
C PRO A 248 15.74 2.19 -22.11
N CYS A 249 15.43 1.67 -20.92
CA CYS A 249 15.75 2.29 -19.64
C CYS A 249 17.17 1.96 -19.14
N TYR A 250 17.92 1.10 -19.84
CA TYR A 250 19.30 0.80 -19.48
C TYR A 250 20.19 2.02 -19.74
N ASN A 251 20.98 2.39 -18.73
CA ASN A 251 21.98 3.44 -18.85
C ASN A 251 23.28 3.00 -18.18
N ALA A 252 24.32 2.81 -18.99
CA ALA A 252 25.62 2.29 -18.55
C ALA A 252 26.29 3.17 -17.48
N THR A 253 26.11 4.50 -17.53
CA THR A 253 26.71 5.45 -16.59
C THR A 253 26.10 5.33 -15.19
N THR A 254 24.82 4.99 -15.11
CA THR A 254 24.08 4.95 -13.83
C THR A 254 23.93 3.54 -13.27
N MET A 255 23.94 2.51 -14.12
CA MET A 255 23.69 1.12 -13.74
C MET A 255 24.95 0.24 -13.78
N GLY A 256 26.04 0.72 -14.37
CA GLY A 256 27.28 -0.05 -14.51
C GLY A 256 27.16 -1.25 -15.45
N PHE A 257 28.11 -2.19 -15.34
CA PHE A 257 28.22 -3.33 -16.25
C PHE A 257 27.42 -4.57 -15.84
N VAL A 258 27.03 -4.65 -14.57
CA VAL A 258 26.33 -5.78 -13.95
C VAL A 258 25.09 -5.23 -13.25
N TYR A 259 23.96 -5.92 -13.38
CA TYR A 259 22.69 -5.51 -12.75
C TYR A 259 22.79 -5.47 -11.21
N LEU A 260 23.45 -6.46 -10.62
CA LEU A 260 23.67 -6.53 -9.18
C LEU A 260 24.53 -5.36 -8.69
N LYS A 261 24.03 -4.64 -7.69
CA LYS A 261 24.75 -3.52 -7.05
C LYS A 261 25.84 -4.05 -6.11
N ILE A 262 26.53 -3.16 -5.40
CA ILE A 262 27.71 -3.49 -4.61
C ILE A 262 27.46 -4.55 -3.53
N CYS A 263 26.39 -4.44 -2.74
CA CYS A 263 26.11 -5.41 -1.70
C CYS A 263 25.61 -6.73 -2.30
N ASP A 264 24.68 -6.64 -3.25
CA ASP A 264 24.11 -7.82 -3.92
C ASP A 264 25.18 -8.65 -4.61
N SER A 265 26.12 -8.00 -5.29
CA SER A 265 27.24 -8.67 -5.96
C SER A 265 28.08 -9.47 -4.96
N ARG A 266 28.32 -8.94 -3.75
CA ARG A 266 29.07 -9.64 -2.71
C ARG A 266 28.28 -10.78 -2.07
N ALA A 267 26.99 -10.54 -1.79
CA ALA A 267 26.10 -11.57 -1.29
C ALA A 267 25.99 -12.74 -2.28
N ASN A 268 25.84 -12.44 -3.57
CA ASN A 268 25.77 -13.42 -4.64
C ASN A 268 27.10 -14.16 -4.84
N ALA A 269 28.23 -13.45 -4.87
CA ALA A 269 29.55 -14.09 -4.98
C ALA A 269 29.80 -15.07 -3.82
N LEU A 270 29.47 -14.70 -2.59
CA LEU A 270 29.60 -15.60 -1.44
C LEU A 270 28.64 -16.80 -1.53
N ALA A 271 27.42 -16.59 -2.02
CA ALA A 271 26.47 -17.68 -2.24
C ALA A 271 26.99 -18.68 -3.28
N LEU A 272 27.57 -18.21 -4.38
CA LEU A 272 28.18 -19.04 -5.41
C LEU A 272 29.38 -19.82 -4.88
N ILE A 273 30.30 -19.16 -4.16
CA ILE A 273 31.46 -19.84 -3.55
C ILE A 273 31.00 -20.95 -2.59
N LYS A 274 30.03 -20.65 -1.71
CA LYS A 274 29.48 -21.65 -0.77
C LYS A 274 28.80 -22.81 -1.50
N LYS A 275 28.10 -22.55 -2.60
CA LYS A 275 27.47 -23.58 -3.43
C LYS A 275 28.53 -24.48 -4.07
N GLU A 276 29.59 -23.89 -4.61
CA GLU A 276 30.69 -24.62 -5.26
C GLU A 276 31.44 -25.52 -4.26
N MET A 277 31.74 -25.02 -3.07
CA MET A 277 32.36 -25.83 -2.02
C MET A 277 31.52 -27.05 -1.65
N ARG A 278 30.19 -26.88 -1.51
CA ARG A 278 29.28 -28.00 -1.23
C ARG A 278 29.27 -29.01 -2.37
N TYR A 279 29.26 -28.54 -3.61
CA TYR A 279 29.26 -29.41 -4.79
C TYR A 279 30.51 -30.30 -4.83
N HIS A 280 31.66 -29.76 -4.42
CA HIS A 280 32.92 -30.51 -4.32
C HIS A 280 33.12 -31.25 -2.97
N GLY A 281 32.08 -31.41 -2.15
CA GLY A 281 32.15 -32.15 -0.88
C GLY A 281 32.93 -31.43 0.23
N GLY A 282 33.25 -30.15 0.05
CA GLY A 282 33.91 -29.32 1.05
C GLY A 282 32.92 -28.69 2.05
N ASN A 283 33.42 -28.40 3.25
CA ASN A 283 32.66 -27.62 4.24
C ASN A 283 32.69 -26.13 3.87
N PRO A 284 31.52 -25.46 3.74
CA PRO A 284 31.48 -24.05 3.38
C PRO A 284 32.16 -23.16 4.42
N ILE A 285 32.85 -22.11 3.93
CA ILE A 285 33.40 -21.07 4.80
C ILE A 285 32.28 -20.45 5.65
N THR A 286 32.53 -20.28 6.94
CA THR A 286 31.64 -19.66 7.93
C THR A 286 31.70 -18.14 7.88
N LEU A 287 31.60 -17.55 6.70
CA LEU A 287 31.51 -16.10 6.53
C LEU A 287 30.04 -15.70 6.41
N ALA A 288 29.58 -14.74 7.23
CA ALA A 288 28.22 -14.21 7.08
C ALA A 288 28.06 -13.47 5.74
N ALA A 289 26.93 -13.71 5.06
CA ALA A 289 26.60 -12.91 3.89
C ALA A 289 26.24 -11.49 4.34
N PRO A 290 26.71 -10.45 3.62
CA PRO A 290 26.36 -9.08 3.97
C PRO A 290 24.84 -8.90 3.86
N GLN A 291 24.27 -8.14 4.78
CA GLN A 291 22.86 -7.76 4.73
C GLN A 291 22.71 -6.59 3.76
N CYS A 292 21.88 -6.74 2.74
CA CYS A 292 21.69 -5.72 1.71
C CYS A 292 20.33 -5.02 1.88
N ASP A 293 20.33 -3.72 1.65
CA ASP A 293 19.10 -2.95 1.47
C ASP A 293 18.52 -3.20 0.06
N PRO A 294 17.20 -3.00 -0.15
CA PRO A 294 16.55 -3.17 -1.44
C PRO A 294 17.09 -2.33 -2.60
N ASP A 295 17.88 -1.28 -2.35
CA ASP A 295 18.62 -0.54 -3.38
C ASP A 295 19.97 -1.18 -3.75
N GLY A 296 20.27 -2.34 -3.17
CA GLY A 296 21.50 -3.09 -3.37
C GLY A 296 22.72 -2.47 -2.69
N SER A 297 22.51 -1.49 -1.82
CA SER A 297 23.53 -0.96 -0.90
C SER A 297 23.65 -1.82 0.36
N PHE A 298 24.68 -1.57 1.16
CA PHE A 298 24.80 -2.26 2.45
C PHE A 298 23.77 -1.72 3.44
N TYR A 299 23.09 -2.64 4.12
CA TYR A 299 22.31 -2.28 5.30
C TYR A 299 23.24 -1.67 6.36
N ALA A 300 22.81 -0.57 6.98
CA ALA A 300 23.67 0.28 7.81
C ALA A 300 24.31 -0.47 8.98
N LYS A 301 23.58 -1.41 9.59
CA LYS A 301 24.05 -2.28 10.67
C LYS A 301 24.28 -3.70 10.16
N GLN A 302 25.53 -4.12 10.12
CA GLN A 302 25.90 -5.50 9.78
C GLN A 302 26.16 -6.27 11.06
N CYS A 303 25.69 -7.51 11.15
CA CYS A 303 25.95 -8.38 12.29
C CYS A 303 26.50 -9.73 11.82
N ASP A 304 27.55 -10.19 12.49
CA ASP A 304 28.09 -11.54 12.37
C ASP A 304 28.06 -12.22 13.75
N GLY A 305 27.14 -13.17 13.91
CA GLY A 305 26.77 -13.71 15.22
C GLY A 305 26.33 -12.60 16.18
N ASN A 306 27.05 -12.44 17.29
CA ASN A 306 26.78 -11.42 18.30
C ASN A 306 27.55 -10.10 18.09
N GLN A 307 28.41 -10.02 17.07
CA GLN A 307 29.18 -8.81 16.79
C GLN A 307 28.50 -7.99 15.69
N CYS A 308 28.06 -6.78 16.03
CA CYS A 308 27.48 -5.84 15.07
C CYS A 308 28.39 -4.62 14.87
N TYR A 309 28.42 -4.09 13.66
CA TYR A 309 29.21 -2.91 13.29
C TYR A 309 28.49 -2.08 12.23
N CYS A 310 28.85 -0.81 12.13
CA CYS A 310 28.27 0.08 11.13
C CYS A 310 29.02 0.00 9.80
N ARG A 311 28.26 0.07 8.71
CA ARG A 311 28.78 0.11 7.35
C ARG A 311 28.09 1.23 6.58
N SER A 312 28.86 1.98 5.80
CA SER A 312 28.26 2.97 4.90
C SER A 312 27.64 2.29 3.68
N GLN A 313 26.69 2.97 3.04
CA GLN A 313 25.97 2.45 1.87
C GLN A 313 26.90 2.09 0.69
N GLN A 314 28.09 2.70 0.61
CA GLN A 314 29.00 2.59 -0.54
C GLN A 314 30.46 2.17 -0.21
N GLN A 315 30.91 2.12 1.05
CA GLN A 315 32.32 1.77 1.35
C GLN A 315 32.58 0.28 1.56
N GLU A 316 33.84 -0.05 1.26
CA GLU A 316 34.44 -1.36 1.48
C GLU A 316 34.73 -1.69 2.94
N ALA A 317 35.22 -0.72 3.72
CA ALA A 317 35.65 -0.93 5.10
C ALA A 317 34.54 -0.59 6.12
N PRO A 318 34.37 -1.39 7.18
CA PRO A 318 33.44 -1.11 8.26
C PRO A 318 33.94 0.01 9.18
N ASP A 319 33.02 0.84 9.69
CA ASP A 319 33.29 1.75 10.81
C ASP A 319 32.95 1.02 12.11
N LYS A 320 33.97 0.44 12.73
CA LYS A 320 33.83 -0.35 13.96
C LYS A 320 33.71 0.50 15.23
N ASN A 321 33.87 1.82 15.15
CA ASN A 321 33.90 2.70 16.32
C ASN A 321 32.53 3.35 16.62
N LYS A 322 31.50 3.08 15.80
CA LYS A 322 30.19 3.72 15.93
C LYS A 322 29.18 2.79 16.60
N LEU A 323 28.61 3.22 17.73
CA LEU A 323 27.55 2.48 18.44
C LEU A 323 26.16 2.58 17.77
N LEU A 324 25.92 3.64 16.99
CA LEU A 324 24.65 3.90 16.29
C LEU A 324 24.90 4.10 14.79
N CYS A 325 24.30 3.25 13.95
CA CYS A 325 24.49 3.33 12.51
C CYS A 325 23.54 4.37 11.91
N SER A 326 24.08 5.29 11.13
CA SER A 326 23.30 6.30 10.43
C SER A 326 22.35 5.62 9.43
N GLY A 327 21.04 5.78 9.62
CA GLY A 327 20.03 5.12 8.79
C GLY A 327 19.45 3.83 9.37
N ASP A 328 19.89 3.41 10.57
CA ASP A 328 19.26 2.28 11.25
C ASP A 328 17.75 2.51 11.40
N ARG A 329 17.01 1.49 10.98
CA ARG A 329 15.58 1.39 11.18
C ARG A 329 15.42 0.85 12.59
N GLU A 330 15.41 1.75 13.58
CA GLU A 330 15.08 1.41 14.96
C GLU A 330 13.86 0.47 14.94
N LYS A 331 14.02 -0.71 15.56
CA LYS A 331 12.84 -1.44 16.04
C LYS A 331 12.11 -0.42 16.91
N GLY A 332 10.84 -0.15 16.59
CA GLY A 332 10.04 0.85 17.29
C GLY A 332 10.31 0.78 18.79
N GLY A 333 10.78 1.91 19.33
CA GLY A 333 10.87 2.08 20.77
C GLY A 333 9.49 1.84 21.37
N GLU A 334 9.52 1.09 22.46
CA GLU A 334 8.41 0.79 23.38
C GLU A 334 7.56 2.02 23.72
#